data_AF-A0A925LWN6-F1
#
_entry.id   AF-A0A925LWN6-F1
#
_cell.length_a   1.000
_cell.length_b   1.000
_cell.length_c   1.000
_cell.angle_alpha   90.00
_cell.angle_beta   90.00
_cell.angle_gamma   90.00
#
_symmetry.space_group_name_H-M   'P 1'
#
loop_
_entity.id
_entity.type
_entity.pdbx_description
1 polymer ?
#
loop_
_entity_poly.entity_id
_entity_poly.type
_entity_poly.pdbx_seq_one_letter_code
_entity_poly.pdbx_strand_id
1 'polypeptide(L)'
;MSDRSVSRRSVLQLASSAAVASLLPSEMLFASAISSNGVSLIPGDARIGALKDLDGYFPFTPSTSVEAWNVRKAFLLRQLKVACGLWPMPERPPIQATVHGRVERDDYTVDRVYFESSPGLLVTGSLYLPKNPSGKLPTILCPHGHWANGRFHDHGDSIKNEIASDGEKFEIGGRHPLQARCVQLARMGCMVFLYDMLGYA
;
A
#
# COMPACT_ATOMS: atom_id res chain seq x y z
N MET A 1 26.11 35.87 -15.78
CA MET A 1 27.56 35.68 -15.50
C MET A 1 27.69 35.65 -13.98
N SER A 2 28.22 34.64 -13.31
CA SER A 2 29.11 33.53 -13.68
C SER A 2 28.80 32.33 -12.77
N ASP A 3 28.80 31.17 -13.39
CA ASP A 3 28.68 29.82 -12.83
C ASP A 3 29.87 29.50 -11.91
N ARG A 4 29.61 29.09 -10.65
CA ARG A 4 30.66 28.64 -9.71
C ARG A 4 30.70 27.11 -9.71
N SER A 5 31.23 26.53 -10.78
CA SER A 5 31.58 25.12 -10.81
C SER A 5 32.87 24.89 -10.01
N VAL A 6 32.80 24.02 -9.00
CA VAL A 6 33.98 23.57 -8.25
C VAL A 6 34.77 22.62 -9.16
N SER A 7 35.99 23.01 -9.52
CA SER A 7 36.87 22.22 -10.39
C SER A 7 37.46 21.02 -9.65
N ARG A 8 37.61 19.88 -10.37
CA ARG A 8 38.33 18.69 -9.88
C ARG A 8 39.75 18.98 -9.39
N ARG A 9 40.39 20.07 -9.84
CA ARG A 9 41.70 20.51 -9.32
C ARG A 9 41.65 21.05 -7.89
N SER A 10 40.52 21.65 -7.48
CA SER A 10 40.35 22.16 -6.11
C SER A 10 40.22 21.04 -5.08
N VAL A 11 39.69 19.88 -5.49
CA VAL A 11 39.57 18.69 -4.64
C VAL A 11 40.93 18.02 -4.41
N LEU A 12 41.82 18.08 -5.41
CA LEU A 12 43.15 17.46 -5.32
C LEU A 12 44.16 18.25 -4.48
N GLN A 13 44.00 19.57 -4.33
CA GLN A 13 44.87 20.37 -3.47
C GLN A 13 44.59 20.23 -1.97
N LEU A 14 43.41 19.73 -1.57
CA LEU A 14 43.12 19.44 -0.17
C LEU A 14 43.77 18.15 0.35
N ALA A 15 44.34 17.31 -0.52
CA ALA A 15 44.92 16.02 -0.13
C ALA A 15 46.42 16.06 0.23
N SER A 16 47.10 17.21 0.06
CA SER A 16 48.56 17.30 0.20
C SER A 16 49.05 18.02 1.47
N SER A 17 48.29 17.99 2.57
CA SER A 17 48.73 18.54 3.87
C SER A 17 48.39 17.63 5.04
N ALA A 18 48.68 16.34 4.91
CA ALA A 18 48.68 15.40 6.03
C ALA A 18 49.96 14.56 5.99
N ALA A 19 51.08 15.17 6.37
CA ALA A 19 52.35 14.47 6.49
C ALA A 19 53.14 14.96 7.70
N VAL A 20 52.55 14.96 8.90
CA VAL A 20 53.25 14.75 10.19
C VAL A 20 52.20 14.32 11.24
N ALA A 21 52.08 13.01 11.52
CA ALA A 21 51.63 12.46 12.80
C ALA A 21 51.60 10.91 12.73
N SER A 22 52.78 10.31 12.70
CA SER A 22 52.98 8.90 13.02
C SER A 22 52.85 8.68 14.53
N LEU A 23 52.08 7.66 14.94
CA LEU A 23 51.86 7.08 16.29
C LEU A 23 50.45 7.20 16.88
N LEU A 24 49.41 6.88 16.11
CA LEU A 24 48.15 6.40 16.68
C LEU A 24 47.74 5.10 15.98
N PRO A 25 47.30 4.06 16.71
CA PRO A 25 46.69 2.87 16.11
C PRO A 25 45.55 3.31 15.19
N SER A 26 45.37 2.65 14.05
CA SER A 26 44.32 2.96 13.07
C SER A 26 42.92 3.06 13.69
N GLU A 27 42.68 2.32 14.76
CA GLU A 27 41.48 2.37 15.62
C GLU A 27 41.25 3.77 16.24
N MET A 28 42.30 4.44 16.75
CA MET A 28 42.20 5.79 17.33
C MET A 28 42.02 6.87 16.27
N LEU A 29 42.57 6.69 15.07
CA LEU A 29 42.33 7.61 13.94
C LEU A 29 40.87 7.53 13.48
N PHE A 30 40.28 6.34 13.43
CA PHE A 30 38.88 6.15 13.09
C PHE A 30 37.94 6.72 14.18
N ALA A 31 38.26 6.47 15.46
CA ALA A 31 37.50 7.01 16.59
C ALA A 31 37.57 8.55 16.66
N SER A 32 38.73 9.17 16.42
CA SER A 32 38.87 10.63 16.37
C SER A 32 38.18 11.26 15.16
N ALA A 33 38.16 10.59 13.99
CA ALA A 33 37.48 11.10 12.80
C ALA A 33 35.94 11.08 12.97
N ILE A 34 35.40 10.13 13.75
CA ILE A 34 33.99 10.11 14.12
C ILE A 34 33.69 11.09 15.27
N SER A 35 34.65 11.30 16.20
CA SER A 35 34.47 12.15 17.38
C SER A 35 34.68 13.65 17.13
N SER A 36 35.45 14.07 16.11
CA SER A 36 35.77 15.49 15.88
C SER A 36 34.68 16.22 15.09
N ASN A 37 33.88 15.49 14.32
CA ASN A 37 32.61 15.98 13.80
C ASN A 37 31.52 15.46 14.72
N GLY A 38 31.45 16.01 15.94
CA GLY A 38 30.34 15.76 16.84
C GLY A 38 29.05 15.80 16.03
N VAL A 39 28.19 14.79 16.21
CA VAL A 39 26.94 14.65 15.44
C VAL A 39 26.29 16.02 15.42
N SER A 40 26.36 16.70 14.27
CA SER A 40 25.75 18.00 14.11
C SER A 40 24.26 17.71 14.03
N LEU A 41 23.62 17.72 15.21
CA LEU A 41 22.19 17.53 15.35
C LEU A 41 21.57 18.68 14.57
N ILE A 42 21.03 18.36 13.39
CA ILE A 42 20.31 19.34 12.58
C ILE A 42 19.17 19.86 13.46
N PRO A 43 19.13 21.16 13.81
CA PRO A 43 18.08 21.69 14.66
C PRO A 43 16.71 21.37 14.06
N GLY A 44 15.87 20.67 14.82
CA GLY A 44 14.54 20.25 14.37
C GLY A 44 14.49 18.93 13.59
N ASP A 45 15.52 18.07 13.66
CA ASP A 45 15.42 16.70 13.12
C ASP A 45 14.33 15.90 13.85
N ALA A 46 13.22 15.65 13.15
CA ALA A 46 12.07 14.94 13.68
C ALA A 46 12.38 13.50 14.13
N ARG A 47 13.50 12.91 13.69
CA ARG A 47 13.95 11.57 14.12
C ARG A 47 14.53 11.55 15.53
N ILE A 48 14.90 12.72 16.05
CA ILE A 48 15.53 12.90 17.38
C ILE A 48 14.49 13.33 18.41
N GLY A 49 13.30 13.75 17.96
CA GLY A 49 12.18 14.05 18.83
C GLY A 49 11.53 12.82 19.46
N ALA A 50 10.56 13.05 20.33
CA ALA A 50 9.73 11.99 20.88
C ALA A 50 9.08 11.16 19.75
N LEU A 51 9.08 9.84 19.90
CA LEU A 51 8.42 8.95 18.95
C LEU A 51 6.92 9.27 18.92
N LYS A 52 6.32 9.14 17.73
CA LYS A 52 4.88 9.19 17.59
C LYS A 52 4.29 7.86 18.07
N ASP A 53 3.36 7.92 19.00
CA ASP A 53 2.54 6.79 19.44
C ASP A 53 1.08 6.99 19.04
N LEU A 54 0.18 6.14 19.53
CA LEU A 54 -1.25 6.21 19.22
C LEU A 54 -1.99 7.26 20.07
N ASP A 55 -1.37 7.78 21.13
CA ASP A 55 -1.96 8.69 22.11
C ASP A 55 -1.56 10.16 21.87
N GLY A 56 -0.69 10.41 20.89
CA GLY A 56 -0.24 11.76 20.51
C GLY A 56 -1.31 12.65 19.86
N TYR A 57 -1.06 13.97 19.87
CA TYR A 57 -1.89 14.95 19.17
C TYR A 57 -1.47 15.10 17.70
N PHE A 58 -2.39 14.79 16.78
CA PHE A 58 -2.17 14.82 15.32
C PHE A 58 -3.10 15.81 14.61
N PRO A 59 -2.87 17.13 14.71
CA PRO A 59 -3.75 18.11 14.09
C PRO A 59 -3.70 18.03 12.57
N PHE A 60 -4.88 18.01 11.94
CA PHE A 60 -5.00 18.19 10.50
C PHE A 60 -5.14 19.68 10.18
N THR A 61 -4.10 20.28 9.59
CA THR A 61 -4.18 21.65 9.05
C THR A 61 -4.68 21.58 7.61
N PRO A 62 -5.91 21.99 7.28
CA PRO A 62 -6.42 21.93 5.91
C PRO A 62 -5.70 22.92 4.99
N SER A 63 -5.67 22.62 3.69
CA SER A 63 -5.22 23.59 2.68
C SER A 63 -6.25 24.71 2.54
N THR A 64 -5.81 25.96 2.38
CA THR A 64 -6.68 27.15 2.33
C THR A 64 -7.30 27.42 0.96
N SER A 65 -6.81 26.76 -0.09
CA SER A 65 -7.34 26.87 -1.46
C SER A 65 -7.14 25.56 -2.25
N VAL A 66 -7.77 25.47 -3.42
CA VAL A 66 -7.61 24.33 -4.35
C VAL A 66 -6.17 24.25 -4.88
N GLU A 67 -5.54 25.39 -5.15
CA GLU A 67 -4.15 25.49 -5.61
C GLU A 67 -3.20 24.97 -4.53
N ALA A 68 -3.38 25.44 -3.29
CA ALA A 68 -2.60 24.95 -2.14
C ALA A 68 -2.82 23.47 -1.87
N TRP A 69 -4.05 22.98 -2.07
CA TRP A 69 -4.37 21.55 -1.98
C TRP A 69 -3.65 20.74 -3.06
N ASN A 70 -3.62 21.20 -4.31
CA ASN A 70 -2.98 20.47 -5.39
C ASN A 70 -1.47 20.30 -5.17
N VAL A 71 -0.80 21.32 -4.60
CA VAL A 71 0.61 21.21 -4.18
C VAL A 71 0.79 20.15 -3.09
N ARG A 72 -0.04 20.21 -2.03
CA ARG A 72 0.01 19.23 -0.94
C ARG A 72 -0.32 17.81 -1.41
N LYS A 73 -1.32 17.65 -2.27
CA LYS A 73 -1.72 16.37 -2.87
C LYS A 73 -0.56 15.73 -3.62
N ALA A 74 0.16 16.51 -4.44
CA ALA A 74 1.33 16.00 -5.16
C ALA A 74 2.43 15.50 -4.21
N PHE A 75 2.68 16.24 -3.12
CA PHE A 75 3.61 15.83 -2.07
C PHE A 75 3.16 14.53 -1.37
N LEU A 76 1.92 14.47 -0.91
CA LEU A 76 1.38 13.31 -0.21
C LEU A 76 1.37 12.05 -1.08
N LEU A 77 1.00 12.18 -2.36
CA LEU A 77 1.02 11.06 -3.30
C LEU A 77 2.44 10.54 -3.55
N ARG A 78 3.45 11.41 -3.56
CA ARG A 78 4.85 10.98 -3.67
C ARG A 78 5.31 10.29 -2.39
N GLN A 79 5.01 10.85 -1.22
CA GLN A 79 5.34 10.25 0.07
C GLN A 79 4.73 8.85 0.20
N LEU A 80 3.45 8.69 -0.14
CA LEU A 80 2.77 7.39 -0.16
C LEU A 80 3.50 6.39 -1.07
N LYS A 81 3.86 6.81 -2.29
CA LYS A 81 4.59 5.93 -3.23
C LYS A 81 5.95 5.54 -2.69
N VAL A 82 6.71 6.46 -2.08
CA VAL A 82 8.01 6.15 -1.45
C VAL A 82 7.82 5.14 -0.32
N ALA A 83 6.86 5.39 0.59
CA ALA A 83 6.58 4.52 1.73
C ALA A 83 6.15 3.11 1.30
N CYS A 84 5.42 2.99 0.19
CA CYS A 84 4.99 1.70 -0.37
C CYS A 84 6.03 1.06 -1.32
N GLY A 85 7.23 1.63 -1.47
CA GLY A 85 8.24 1.11 -2.41
C GLY A 85 7.89 1.24 -3.90
N LEU A 86 6.94 2.13 -4.24
CA LEU A 86 6.43 2.39 -5.59
C LEU A 86 7.05 3.66 -6.23
N TRP A 87 8.14 4.20 -5.68
CA TRP A 87 8.80 5.40 -6.22
C TRP A 87 10.29 5.14 -6.55
N PRO A 88 10.73 5.37 -7.81
CA PRO A 88 9.90 5.63 -9.00
C PRO A 88 8.93 4.48 -9.27
N MET A 89 7.88 4.74 -10.03
CA MET A 89 6.87 3.71 -10.30
C MET A 89 7.52 2.54 -11.06
N PRO A 90 7.38 1.29 -10.60
CA PRO A 90 7.86 0.15 -11.36
C PRO A 90 7.12 0.04 -12.69
N GLU A 91 7.73 -0.66 -13.65
CA GLU A 91 7.06 -1.02 -14.89
C GLU A 91 5.76 -1.78 -14.60
N ARG A 92 4.70 -1.43 -15.33
CA ARG A 92 3.39 -2.07 -15.20
C ARG A 92 3.00 -2.69 -16.53
N PRO A 93 3.45 -3.92 -16.82
CA PRO A 93 3.00 -4.60 -18.02
C PRO A 93 1.47 -4.79 -17.98
N PRO A 94 0.82 -4.92 -19.15
CA PRO A 94 -0.59 -5.27 -19.21
C PRO A 94 -0.85 -6.57 -18.42
N ILE A 95 -1.89 -6.55 -17.58
CA ILE A 95 -2.28 -7.72 -16.80
C ILE A 95 -2.81 -8.80 -17.74
N GLN A 96 -2.21 -9.98 -17.71
CA GLN A 96 -2.70 -11.18 -18.38
C GLN A 96 -3.44 -12.06 -17.37
N ALA A 97 -4.76 -11.94 -17.36
CA ALA A 97 -5.61 -12.70 -16.44
C ALA A 97 -6.13 -13.99 -17.09
N THR A 98 -6.12 -15.07 -16.32
CA THR A 98 -6.81 -16.31 -16.67
C THR A 98 -8.13 -16.38 -15.93
N VAL A 99 -9.22 -16.44 -16.71
CA VAL A 99 -10.59 -16.59 -16.23
C VAL A 99 -11.04 -18.02 -16.49
N HIS A 100 -11.48 -18.74 -15.46
CA HIS A 100 -11.83 -20.16 -15.57
C HIS A 100 -12.89 -20.59 -14.55
N GLY A 101 -13.38 -21.82 -14.69
CA GLY A 101 -14.25 -22.45 -13.70
C GLY A 101 -15.55 -21.70 -13.44
N ARG A 102 -16.17 -21.17 -14.50
CA ARG A 102 -17.42 -20.41 -14.41
C ARG A 102 -18.50 -21.20 -13.68
N VAL A 103 -19.14 -20.52 -12.74
CA VAL A 103 -20.31 -20.99 -12.02
C VAL A 103 -21.51 -20.13 -12.42
N GLU A 104 -22.51 -20.77 -13.03
CA GLU A 104 -23.75 -20.14 -13.45
C GLU A 104 -24.75 -20.05 -12.29
N ARG A 105 -25.39 -18.89 -12.13
CA ARG A 105 -26.52 -18.65 -11.21
C ARG A 105 -27.65 -17.98 -11.98
N ASP A 106 -28.84 -17.83 -11.42
CA ASP A 106 -30.00 -17.40 -12.21
C ASP A 106 -29.83 -16.00 -12.81
N ASP A 107 -29.22 -15.08 -12.05
CA ASP A 107 -29.11 -13.66 -12.36
C ASP A 107 -27.67 -13.12 -12.39
N TYR A 108 -26.66 -13.96 -12.09
CA TYR A 108 -25.25 -13.61 -12.16
C TYR A 108 -24.37 -14.83 -12.50
N THR A 109 -23.09 -14.59 -12.75
CA THR A 109 -22.06 -15.64 -12.85
C THR A 109 -20.92 -15.36 -11.88
N VAL A 110 -20.21 -16.42 -11.48
CA VAL A 110 -18.96 -16.31 -10.72
C VAL A 110 -17.85 -17.01 -11.47
N ASP A 111 -16.82 -16.28 -11.87
CA ASP A 111 -15.62 -16.84 -12.47
C ASP A 111 -14.47 -16.87 -11.46
N ARG A 112 -13.60 -17.86 -11.58
CA ARG A 112 -12.32 -17.87 -10.88
C ARG A 112 -11.30 -17.14 -11.75
N VAL A 113 -10.56 -16.23 -11.14
CA VAL A 113 -9.57 -15.43 -11.85
C VAL A 113 -8.23 -15.54 -11.14
N TYR A 114 -7.16 -15.68 -11.91
CA TYR A 114 -5.82 -15.44 -11.41
C TYR A 114 -4.99 -14.66 -12.44
N PHE A 115 -4.07 -13.86 -11.95
CA PHE A 115 -3.12 -13.10 -12.78
C PHE A 115 -1.87 -12.75 -11.98
N GLU A 116 -0.81 -12.40 -12.68
CA GLU A 116 0.43 -11.94 -12.08
C GLU A 116 0.39 -10.42 -11.88
N SER A 117 0.50 -9.94 -10.63
CA SER A 117 0.47 -8.52 -10.28
C SER A 117 1.87 -7.87 -10.27
N SER A 118 2.90 -8.69 -10.10
CA SER A 118 4.32 -8.37 -10.13
C SER A 118 5.08 -9.67 -10.42
N PRO A 119 6.32 -9.66 -10.96
CA PRO A 119 7.05 -10.89 -11.24
C PRO A 119 7.07 -11.88 -10.06
N GLY A 120 6.52 -13.06 -10.26
CA GLY A 120 6.36 -14.13 -9.28
C GLY A 120 5.18 -13.98 -8.30
N LEU A 121 4.41 -12.90 -8.37
CA LEU A 121 3.32 -12.61 -7.44
C LEU A 121 1.93 -12.75 -8.08
N LEU A 122 1.34 -13.93 -7.89
CA LEU A 122 -0.02 -14.22 -8.31
C LEU A 122 -1.07 -13.62 -7.37
N VAL A 123 -2.09 -13.04 -7.98
CA VAL A 123 -3.34 -12.63 -7.32
C VAL A 123 -4.43 -13.56 -7.81
N THR A 124 -5.17 -14.15 -6.87
CA THR A 124 -6.34 -14.99 -7.12
C THR A 124 -7.61 -14.30 -6.63
N GLY A 125 -8.74 -14.64 -7.22
CA GLY A 125 -10.03 -14.10 -6.79
C GLY A 125 -11.23 -14.68 -7.52
N SER A 126 -12.39 -14.16 -7.14
CA SER A 126 -13.69 -14.45 -7.74
C SER A 126 -14.24 -13.20 -8.43
N LEU A 127 -14.59 -13.34 -9.70
CA LEU A 127 -15.20 -12.29 -10.51
C LEU A 127 -16.70 -12.56 -10.63
N TYR A 128 -17.50 -11.68 -10.03
CA TYR A 128 -18.95 -11.72 -10.09
C TYR A 128 -19.43 -10.79 -11.21
N LEU A 129 -20.29 -11.31 -12.09
CA LEU A 129 -20.81 -10.57 -13.24
C LEU A 129 -22.34 -10.67 -13.29
N PRO A 130 -23.08 -9.59 -13.57
CA PRO A 130 -24.50 -9.69 -13.88
C PRO A 130 -24.71 -10.55 -15.13
N LYS A 131 -25.83 -11.26 -15.18
CA LYS A 131 -26.27 -11.88 -16.43
C LYS A 131 -26.82 -10.84 -17.41
N ASN A 132 -26.49 -11.02 -18.69
CA ASN A 132 -26.91 -10.15 -19.79
C ASN A 132 -26.55 -8.67 -19.60
N PRO A 133 -25.28 -8.34 -19.32
CA PRO A 133 -24.85 -6.94 -19.20
C PRO A 133 -25.03 -6.20 -20.53
N SER A 134 -25.51 -4.96 -20.46
CA SER A 134 -25.51 -4.05 -21.61
C SER A 134 -24.55 -2.89 -21.36
N GLY A 135 -23.66 -2.63 -22.33
CA GLY A 135 -22.69 -1.55 -22.25
C GLY A 135 -21.60 -1.74 -21.18
N LYS A 136 -21.08 -0.62 -20.67
CA LYS A 136 -20.01 -0.61 -19.65
C LYS A 136 -20.60 -0.85 -18.26
N LEU A 137 -19.96 -1.71 -17.48
CA LEU A 137 -20.37 -2.02 -16.12
C LEU A 137 -19.59 -1.17 -15.10
N PRO A 138 -20.27 -0.61 -14.08
CA PRO A 138 -19.60 -0.17 -12.86
C PRO A 138 -18.76 -1.32 -12.31
N THR A 139 -17.49 -1.05 -11.99
CA THR A 139 -16.54 -2.08 -11.54
C THR A 139 -16.10 -1.79 -10.12
N ILE A 140 -16.19 -2.81 -9.26
CA ILE A 140 -15.87 -2.71 -7.85
C ILE A 140 -14.75 -3.71 -7.53
N LEU A 141 -13.65 -3.19 -6.99
CA LEU A 141 -12.61 -3.99 -6.35
C LEU A 141 -13.01 -4.20 -4.89
N CYS A 142 -13.13 -5.46 -4.47
CA CYS A 142 -13.59 -5.83 -3.13
C CYS A 142 -12.47 -6.50 -2.34
N PRO A 143 -11.57 -5.73 -1.69
CA PRO A 143 -10.70 -6.28 -0.67
C PRO A 143 -11.51 -6.85 0.51
N HIS A 144 -11.00 -7.88 1.18
CA HIS A 144 -11.57 -8.40 2.43
C HIS A 144 -10.74 -7.98 3.64
N GLY A 145 -11.36 -7.85 4.82
CA GLY A 145 -10.62 -7.63 6.06
C GLY A 145 -9.84 -8.85 6.53
N HIS A 146 -9.34 -8.82 7.77
CA HIS A 146 -8.59 -9.90 8.39
C HIS A 146 -9.48 -11.06 8.90
N TRP A 147 -10.42 -11.50 8.06
CA TRP A 147 -11.37 -12.55 8.40
C TRP A 147 -10.71 -13.93 8.33
N ALA A 148 -11.12 -14.87 9.19
CA ALA A 148 -10.69 -16.26 9.09
C ALA A 148 -11.05 -16.82 7.70
N ASN A 149 -10.10 -17.49 7.04
CA ASN A 149 -10.20 -18.00 5.67
C ASN A 149 -10.45 -16.90 4.59
N GLY A 150 -10.10 -15.65 4.89
CA GLY A 150 -10.10 -14.55 3.92
C GLY A 150 -11.46 -14.36 3.23
N ARG A 151 -11.47 -14.32 1.90
CA ARG A 151 -12.71 -14.18 1.10
C ARG A 151 -13.68 -15.36 1.21
N PHE A 152 -13.26 -16.48 1.79
CA PHE A 152 -14.09 -17.65 2.06
C PHE A 152 -14.62 -17.68 3.50
N HIS A 153 -14.58 -16.54 4.19
CA HIS A 153 -15.08 -16.44 5.55
C HIS A 153 -16.49 -17.06 5.71
N ASP A 154 -16.62 -17.82 6.79
CA ASP A 154 -17.82 -18.52 7.21
C ASP A 154 -18.04 -18.23 8.71
N HIS A 155 -19.11 -17.51 9.04
CA HIS A 155 -19.49 -17.25 10.43
C HIS A 155 -19.98 -18.52 11.16
N GLY A 156 -20.27 -19.60 10.42
CA GLY A 156 -20.79 -20.84 10.98
C GLY A 156 -22.09 -20.62 11.75
N ASP A 157 -22.22 -21.28 12.90
CA ASP A 157 -23.42 -21.19 13.74
C ASP A 157 -23.55 -19.87 14.50
N SER A 158 -22.53 -19.00 14.53
CA SER A 158 -22.61 -17.72 15.25
C SER A 158 -23.70 -16.81 14.67
N ILE A 159 -24.06 -17.03 13.40
CA ILE A 159 -25.08 -16.25 12.71
C ILE A 159 -26.46 -16.35 13.38
N LYS A 160 -26.73 -17.43 14.12
CA LYS A 160 -27.99 -17.62 14.85
C LYS A 160 -28.20 -16.55 15.93
N ASN A 161 -27.11 -16.08 16.54
CA ASN A 161 -27.17 -15.02 17.54
C ASN A 161 -27.56 -13.69 16.91
N GLU A 162 -27.01 -13.38 15.73
CA GLU A 162 -27.32 -12.16 14.99
C GLU A 162 -28.75 -12.18 14.46
N ILE A 163 -29.27 -13.34 14.03
CA ILE A 163 -30.67 -13.50 13.65
C ILE A 163 -31.58 -13.30 14.87
N ALA A 164 -31.25 -13.91 16.00
CA ALA A 164 -32.04 -13.76 17.23
C ALA A 164 -32.05 -12.32 17.77
N SER A 165 -31.01 -11.53 17.48
CA SER A 165 -30.92 -10.12 17.86
C SER A 165 -31.40 -9.15 16.77
N ASP A 166 -32.07 -9.62 15.72
CA ASP A 166 -32.49 -8.84 14.53
C ASP A 166 -31.35 -8.10 13.80
N GLY A 167 -30.09 -8.51 14.03
CA GLY A 167 -28.90 -7.97 13.36
C GLY A 167 -28.70 -8.50 11.94
N GLU A 168 -29.23 -9.70 11.65
CA GLU A 168 -29.24 -10.32 10.33
C GLU A 168 -30.61 -10.97 10.06
N LYS A 169 -31.03 -10.99 8.80
CA LYS A 169 -32.31 -11.60 8.36
C LYS A 169 -32.09 -12.90 7.58
N PHE A 170 -30.95 -13.03 6.91
CA PHE A 170 -30.67 -14.11 5.98
C PHE A 170 -29.58 -15.04 6.52
N GLU A 171 -29.94 -16.28 6.83
CA GLU A 171 -29.00 -17.27 7.34
C GLU A 171 -27.80 -17.49 6.41
N ILE A 172 -28.06 -17.78 5.13
CA ILE A 172 -26.98 -18.05 4.16
C ILE A 172 -26.17 -16.78 3.85
N GLY A 173 -26.86 -15.64 3.70
CA GLY A 173 -26.22 -14.36 3.37
C GLY A 173 -25.32 -13.87 4.50
N GLY A 174 -25.81 -13.93 5.72
CA GLY A 174 -25.08 -13.55 6.92
C GLY A 174 -23.96 -14.52 7.29
N ARG A 175 -24.12 -15.81 6.95
CA ARG A 175 -23.05 -16.81 7.12
C ARG A 175 -21.84 -16.52 6.22
N HIS A 176 -22.09 -16.05 4.99
CA HIS A 176 -21.05 -15.73 3.99
C HIS A 176 -21.12 -14.27 3.52
N PRO A 177 -20.92 -13.29 4.41
CA PRO A 177 -21.25 -11.88 4.14
C PRO A 177 -20.40 -11.27 3.02
N LEU A 178 -19.15 -11.70 2.88
CA LEU A 178 -18.23 -11.21 1.85
C LEU A 178 -18.71 -11.60 0.44
N GLN A 179 -19.20 -12.83 0.29
CA GLN A 179 -19.73 -13.35 -0.96
C GLN A 179 -21.12 -12.77 -1.22
N ALA A 180 -21.99 -12.74 -0.20
CA ALA A 180 -23.33 -12.18 -0.28
C ALA A 180 -23.33 -10.72 -0.78
N ARG A 181 -22.41 -9.89 -0.28
CA ARG A 181 -22.21 -8.52 -0.77
C ARG A 181 -21.87 -8.48 -2.26
N CYS A 182 -20.95 -9.33 -2.72
CA CYS A 182 -20.54 -9.38 -4.13
C CYS A 182 -21.69 -9.85 -5.03
N VAL A 183 -22.47 -10.84 -4.57
CA VAL A 183 -23.67 -11.30 -5.25
C VAL A 183 -24.69 -10.18 -5.40
N GLN A 184 -24.98 -9.45 -4.31
CA GLN A 184 -25.95 -8.36 -4.35
C GLN A 184 -25.52 -7.24 -5.30
N LEU A 185 -24.24 -6.86 -5.28
CA LEU A 185 -23.69 -5.88 -6.22
C LEU A 185 -23.75 -6.35 -7.67
N ALA A 186 -23.49 -7.63 -7.93
CA ALA A 186 -23.65 -8.21 -9.27
C ALA A 186 -25.10 -8.15 -9.74
N ARG A 187 -26.06 -8.49 -8.88
CA ARG A 187 -27.51 -8.34 -9.17
C ARG A 187 -27.93 -6.91 -9.45
N MET A 188 -27.25 -5.94 -8.87
CA MET A 188 -27.43 -4.51 -9.14
C MET A 188 -26.74 -4.04 -10.43
N GLY A 189 -26.12 -4.94 -11.21
CA GLY A 189 -25.48 -4.63 -12.48
C GLY A 189 -24.00 -4.25 -12.38
N CYS A 190 -23.32 -4.52 -11.26
CA CYS A 190 -21.90 -4.23 -11.11
C CYS A 190 -21.03 -5.45 -11.46
N MET A 191 -19.87 -5.21 -12.08
CA MET A 191 -18.78 -6.19 -12.08
C MET A 191 -18.04 -6.09 -10.76
N VAL A 192 -17.85 -7.21 -10.05
CA VAL A 192 -17.20 -7.22 -8.73
C VAL A 192 -16.05 -8.21 -8.71
N PHE A 193 -14.87 -7.75 -8.34
CA PHE A 193 -13.70 -8.62 -8.17
C PHE A 193 -13.32 -8.70 -6.69
N LEU A 194 -13.59 -9.85 -6.08
CA LEU A 194 -13.22 -10.19 -4.70
C LEU A 194 -11.95 -11.04 -4.74
N TYR A 195 -10.84 -10.50 -4.25
CA TYR A 195 -9.51 -11.09 -4.40
C TYR A 195 -8.84 -11.35 -3.07
N ASP A 196 -7.87 -12.26 -3.09
CA ASP A 196 -7.11 -12.67 -1.92
C ASP A 196 -6.12 -11.57 -1.51
N MET A 197 -6.10 -11.25 -0.21
CA MET A 197 -5.05 -10.42 0.38
C MET A 197 -3.77 -11.21 0.61
N LEU A 198 -2.64 -10.52 0.62
CA LEU A 198 -1.34 -11.12 0.93
C LEU A 198 -1.40 -11.85 2.30
N GLY A 199 -0.93 -13.10 2.30
CA GLY A 199 -0.90 -13.94 3.50
C GLY A 199 -2.19 -14.71 3.80
N TYR A 200 -3.21 -14.58 2.95
CA TYR A 200 -4.42 -15.40 3.01
C TYR A 200 -4.40 -16.52 1.95
N ALA A 201 -4.92 -17.69 2.33
CA ALA A 201 -5.17 -18.84 1.45
C ALA A 201 -6.54 -19.44 1.79
#